data_AF-A0A813DAI2-F1
#
_entry.id   AF-A0A813DAI2-F1
#
_cell.length_a   1.000
_cell.length_b   1.000
_cell.length_c   1.000
_cell.angle_alpha   90.00
_cell.angle_beta   90.00
_cell.angle_gamma   90.00
#
_symmetry.space_group_name_H-M   'P 1'
#
loop_
_entity.id
_entity.type
_entity.pdbx_description
1 polymer ?
#
loop_
_entity_poly.entity_id
_entity_poly.type
_entity_poly.pdbx_seq_one_letter_code
_entity_poly.pdbx_strand_id
1 'polypeptide(L)'
;MVGYTGGSNQNPSYDSVCEGDGHTEAIRIEYNETLTSYAELLEFYWKNYHGTSHFPQYKSAIWVQDDDQRAEVLGSILAGSDRKRDRTKIQVLNASNWHDAEEYHQKYMEKAAQHRMPPNFPPGRGLTA
;
A
#
# COMPACT_ATOMS: atom_id res chain seq x y z
N MET A 1 8.11 -3.32 -3.46
CA MET A 1 8.38 -4.01 -2.19
C MET A 1 7.21 -3.81 -1.24
N VAL A 2 6.93 -4.78 -0.36
CA VAL A 2 5.91 -4.61 0.70
C VAL A 2 6.56 -4.21 2.01
N GLY A 3 5.87 -3.42 2.82
CA GLY A 3 6.43 -2.90 4.07
C GLY A 3 5.43 -2.11 4.90
N TYR A 4 5.96 -1.42 5.90
CA TYR A 4 5.20 -0.66 6.90
C TYR A 4 5.61 0.82 6.87
N THR A 5 4.63 1.72 6.94
CA THR A 5 4.88 3.17 6.94
C THR A 5 3.79 3.94 7.69
N GLY A 6 4.02 5.23 7.95
CA GLY A 6 3.04 6.15 8.55
C GLY A 6 2.92 6.12 10.07
N GLY A 7 3.55 5.15 10.75
CA GLY A 7 3.64 5.10 12.21
C GLY A 7 4.94 5.70 12.77
N SER A 8 5.07 5.69 14.09
CA SER A 8 6.24 6.22 14.82
C SER A 8 7.12 5.12 15.44
N ASN A 9 6.73 3.86 15.33
CA ASN A 9 7.54 2.74 15.82
C ASN A 9 8.82 2.63 14.98
N GLN A 10 9.98 2.55 15.62
CA GLN A 10 11.25 2.49 14.90
C GLN A 10 11.55 1.09 14.34
N ASN A 11 10.94 0.05 14.91
CA ASN A 11 11.15 -1.35 14.52
C ASN A 11 9.81 -2.09 14.44
N PRO A 12 8.92 -1.73 13.48
CA PRO A 12 7.66 -2.43 13.29
C PRO A 12 7.91 -3.86 12.80
N SER A 13 7.17 -4.80 13.39
CA SER A 13 6.98 -6.17 12.91
C SER A 13 5.53 -6.38 12.47
N TYR A 14 5.26 -7.43 11.69
CA TYR A 14 3.90 -7.79 11.31
C TYR A 14 2.93 -7.84 12.51
N ASP A 15 3.35 -8.48 13.60
CA ASP A 15 2.52 -8.60 14.80
C ASP A 15 2.25 -7.23 15.45
N SER A 16 3.26 -6.37 15.56
CA SER A 16 3.07 -5.03 16.14
C SER A 16 2.13 -4.15 15.30
N VAL A 17 2.20 -4.29 13.97
CA VAL A 17 1.31 -3.57 13.05
C VAL A 17 -0.13 -4.11 13.19
N CYS A 18 -0.30 -5.43 13.31
CA CYS A 18 -1.60 -6.04 13.58
C CYS A 18 -2.19 -5.60 14.93
N GLU A 19 -1.36 -5.35 15.94
CA GLU A 19 -1.74 -4.86 17.27
C GLU A 19 -2.01 -3.34 17.30
N GLY A 20 -1.65 -2.62 16.23
CA GLY A 20 -1.93 -1.20 16.09
C GLY A 20 -0.81 -0.28 16.58
N ASP A 21 0.44 -0.53 16.16
CA ASP A 21 1.59 0.35 16.44
C ASP A 21 1.60 1.69 15.68
N GLY A 22 0.55 1.95 14.89
CA GLY A 22 0.34 3.16 14.11
C GLY A 22 0.83 3.09 12.66
N HIS A 23 1.61 2.07 12.30
CA HIS A 23 1.94 1.81 10.90
C HIS A 23 0.75 1.19 10.15
N THR A 24 0.84 1.25 8.83
CA THR A 24 -0.03 0.53 7.91
C THR A 24 0.81 -0.28 6.94
N GLU A 25 0.25 -1.39 6.46
CA GLU A 25 0.80 -2.12 5.32
C GLU A 25 0.75 -1.22 4.08
N ALA A 26 1.84 -1.23 3.32
CA ALA A 26 2.00 -0.43 2.12
C ALA A 26 2.88 -1.13 1.08
N ILE A 27 2.81 -0.64 -0.15
CA ILE A 27 3.65 -1.07 -1.26
C ILE A 27 4.48 0.11 -1.74
N ARG A 28 5.80 -0.05 -1.77
CA ARG A 28 6.72 0.88 -2.45
C ARG A 28 6.95 0.41 -3.88
N ILE A 29 6.65 1.28 -4.84
CA ILE A 29 6.83 1.02 -6.26
C ILE A 29 8.00 1.88 -6.75
N GLU A 30 9.03 1.21 -7.25
CA GLU A 30 10.11 1.82 -8.02
C GLU A 30 9.83 1.50 -9.48
N TYR A 31 9.82 2.52 -10.34
CA TYR A 31 9.47 2.38 -11.74
C TYR A 31 10.39 3.21 -12.63
N ASN A 32 10.49 2.85 -13.91
CA ASN A 32 11.23 3.59 -14.91
C ASN A 32 10.27 4.45 -15.72
N GLU A 33 10.44 5.77 -15.65
CA GLU A 33 9.61 6.77 -16.32
C GLU A 33 9.58 6.64 -17.85
N THR A 34 10.57 5.97 -18.45
CA THR A 34 10.57 5.72 -19.91
C THR A 34 9.69 4.55 -20.32
N LEU A 35 9.27 3.71 -19.38
CA LEU A 35 8.43 2.53 -19.62
C LEU A 35 7.01 2.70 -19.08
N THR A 36 6.84 3.47 -18.01
CA THR A 36 5.53 3.79 -17.45
C THR A 36 5.56 5.13 -16.71
N SER A 37 4.41 5.78 -16.59
CA SER A 37 4.26 7.06 -15.89
C SER A 37 3.56 6.92 -14.53
N TYR A 38 3.72 7.93 -13.68
CA TYR A 38 2.98 8.01 -12.41
C TYR A 38 1.46 7.98 -12.62
N ALA A 39 0.96 8.68 -13.64
CA ALA A 39 -0.44 8.66 -14.03
C ALA A 39 -0.97 7.26 -14.38
N GLU A 40 -0.19 6.43 -15.11
CA GLU A 40 -0.56 5.05 -15.41
C GLU A 40 -0.58 4.16 -14.16
N LEU A 41 0.37 4.35 -13.24
CA LEU A 41 0.38 3.67 -11.94
C LEU A 41 -0.84 4.06 -11.10
N LEU A 42 -1.24 5.34 -11.11
CA LEU A 42 -2.45 5.81 -10.45
C LEU A 42 -3.71 5.22 -11.09
N GLU A 43 -3.79 5.17 -12.42
CA GLU A 43 -4.90 4.52 -13.11
C GLU A 43 -5.01 3.05 -12.72
N PHE A 44 -3.88 2.34 -12.68
CA PHE A 44 -3.80 0.97 -12.21
C PHE A 44 -4.28 0.84 -10.75
N TYR A 45 -3.84 1.73 -9.85
CA TYR A 45 -4.33 1.76 -8.47
C TYR A 45 -5.85 1.91 -8.42
N TRP A 46 -6.43 2.87 -9.13
CA TRP A 46 -7.87 3.12 -9.11
C TRP A 46 -8.71 1.96 -9.68
N LYS A 47 -8.18 1.21 -10.64
CA LYS A 47 -8.81 -0.01 -11.18
C LYS A 47 -8.88 -1.14 -10.15
N ASN A 48 -7.94 -1.18 -9.20
CA ASN A 48 -7.85 -2.20 -8.16
C ASN A 48 -8.33 -1.70 -6.78
N TYR A 49 -8.66 -0.41 -6.62
CA TYR A 49 -9.17 0.11 -5.36
C TYR A 49 -10.60 -0.40 -5.09
N HIS A 50 -10.79 -1.05 -3.95
CA HIS A 50 -12.06 -1.67 -3.53
C HIS A 50 -12.77 -0.94 -2.37
N GLY A 51 -12.26 0.21 -1.93
CA GLY A 51 -12.84 0.99 -0.83
C GLY A 51 -11.94 1.03 0.40
N THR A 52 -12.41 1.71 1.43
CA THR A 52 -11.65 1.91 2.67
C THR A 52 -11.82 0.75 3.64
N SER A 53 -10.73 0.30 4.26
CA SER A 53 -10.77 -0.66 5.35
C SER A 53 -11.14 0.01 6.68
N HIS A 54 -11.76 -0.76 7.58
CA HIS A 54 -11.97 -0.37 8.97
C HIS A 54 -10.76 -0.69 9.87
N PHE A 55 -9.83 -1.49 9.37
CA PHE A 55 -8.65 -1.91 10.12
C PHE A 55 -7.52 -0.89 9.96
N PRO A 56 -6.88 -0.47 11.06
CA PRO A 56 -5.87 0.59 11.04
C PRO A 56 -4.65 0.24 10.20
N GLN A 57 -4.28 -1.05 10.13
CA GLN A 57 -3.16 -1.56 9.33
C GLN A 57 -3.43 -1.56 7.82
N TYR A 58 -4.66 -1.28 7.37
CA TYR A 58 -5.05 -1.23 5.95
C TYR A 58 -5.55 0.17 5.59
N LYS A 59 -4.85 1.20 6.09
CA LYS A 59 -5.18 2.60 5.86
C LYS A 59 -5.15 2.89 4.37
N SER A 60 -6.26 3.42 3.85
CA SER A 60 -6.36 3.82 2.45
C SER A 60 -5.72 5.19 2.25
N ALA A 61 -4.45 5.18 1.86
CA ALA A 61 -3.69 6.38 1.59
C ALA A 61 -2.76 6.19 0.39
N ILE A 62 -2.34 7.30 -0.20
CA ILE A 62 -1.27 7.39 -1.17
C ILE A 62 -0.19 8.29 -0.57
N TRP A 63 1.04 7.77 -0.50
CA TRP A 63 2.20 8.47 0.03
C TRP A 63 3.00 9.07 -1.13
N VAL A 64 2.96 10.39 -1.25
CA VAL A 64 3.60 11.14 -2.33
C VAL A 64 5.00 11.59 -1.91
N GLN A 65 5.94 11.57 -2.86
CA GLN A 65 7.33 11.98 -2.63
C GLN A 65 7.54 13.50 -2.77
N ASP A 66 6.70 14.16 -3.57
CA ASP A 66 6.80 15.57 -3.89
C ASP A 66 5.42 16.19 -4.21
N ASP A 67 5.42 17.49 -4.46
CA ASP A 67 4.20 18.26 -4.75
C ASP A 67 3.62 17.97 -6.13
N ASP A 68 4.42 17.50 -7.08
CA ASP A 68 3.96 17.14 -8.42
C ASP A 68 3.11 15.86 -8.34
N GLN A 69 3.60 14.83 -7.66
CA GLN A 69 2.82 13.63 -7.35
C GLN A 69 1.55 13.96 -6.55
N ARG A 70 1.65 14.89 -5.59
CA ARG A 70 0.47 15.37 -4.83
C ARG A 70 -0.59 15.94 -5.77
N ALA A 71 -0.19 16.81 -6.69
CA ALA A 71 -1.11 17.42 -7.64
C ALA A 71 -1.75 16.37 -8.57
N GLU A 72 -0.97 15.41 -9.06
CA GLU A 72 -1.48 14.31 -9.89
C GLU A 72 -2.50 13.43 -9.16
N VAL A 73 -2.22 13.05 -7.90
CA VAL A 73 -3.17 12.27 -7.09
C VAL A 73 -4.46 13.04 -6.91
N LEU A 74 -4.39 14.31 -6.50
CA LEU A 74 -5.58 15.14 -6.27
C LEU A 74 -6.39 15.34 -7.57
N GLY A 75 -5.71 15.59 -8.68
CA GLY A 75 -6.34 15.66 -10.00
C GLY A 75 -7.06 14.36 -10.36
N SER A 76 -6.43 13.21 -10.11
CA SER A 76 -7.02 11.89 -10.37
C SER A 76 -8.22 11.56 -9.47
N ILE A 77 -8.25 12.07 -8.23
CA ILE A 77 -9.40 11.96 -7.33
C ILE A 77 -10.57 12.76 -7.91
N LEU A 78 -10.33 14.02 -8.31
CA LEU A 78 -11.36 14.91 -8.88
C LEU A 78 -11.90 14.40 -10.22
N ALA A 79 -11.06 13.78 -11.05
CA ALA A 79 -11.46 13.21 -12.32
C ALA A 79 -12.30 11.92 -12.18
N GLY A 80 -12.25 11.26 -11.01
CA GLY A 80 -12.99 10.03 -10.76
C GLY A 80 -14.45 10.27 -10.41
N SER A 81 -15.38 9.78 -11.25
CA SER A 81 -16.83 9.94 -11.04
C SER A 81 -17.54 8.67 -10.57
N ASP A 82 -16.81 7.57 -10.31
CA ASP A 82 -17.42 6.29 -9.95
C ASP A 82 -17.92 6.30 -8.50
N ARG A 83 -19.25 6.45 -8.34
CA ARG A 83 -19.93 6.42 -7.04
C ARG A 83 -19.70 5.13 -6.26
N LYS A 84 -19.27 4.03 -6.90
CA LYS A 84 -18.98 2.76 -6.21
C LYS A 84 -17.62 2.77 -5.51
N ARG A 85 -16.71 3.66 -5.90
CA ARG A 85 -15.33 3.76 -5.38
C ARG A 85 -15.04 5.21 -5.05
N ASP A 86 -15.55 5.63 -3.91
CA ASP A 86 -15.35 7.00 -3.42
C ASP A 86 -13.87 7.27 -3.15
N ARG A 87 -13.22 7.89 -4.14
CA ARG A 87 -11.79 8.24 -4.11
C ARG A 87 -11.49 9.33 -3.09
N THR A 88 -12.48 10.11 -2.68
CA THR A 88 -12.30 11.23 -1.73
C THR A 88 -11.95 10.75 -0.31
N LYS A 89 -12.16 9.46 -0.03
CA LYS A 89 -11.76 8.83 1.23
C LYS A 89 -10.27 8.46 1.30
N ILE A 90 -9.55 8.50 0.17
CA ILE A 90 -8.10 8.28 0.15
C ILE A 90 -7.40 9.49 0.73
N GLN A 91 -6.50 9.23 1.69
CA GLN A 91 -5.62 10.27 2.22
C GLN A 91 -4.41 10.47 1.30
N VAL A 92 -4.05 11.73 1.01
CA VAL A 92 -2.84 12.06 0.26
C VAL A 92 -1.79 12.57 1.24
N LEU A 93 -0.85 11.71 1.62
CA LEU A 93 0.12 11.95 2.70
C LEU A 93 1.52 12.11 2.12
N ASN A 94 2.39 12.88 2.77
CA ASN A 94 3.80 12.87 2.38
C ASN A 94 4.42 11.51 2.72
N ALA A 95 5.36 11.06 1.90
CA ALA A 95 6.17 9.90 2.21
C ALA A 95 6.82 10.05 3.60
N SER A 96 6.81 8.97 4.37
CA SER A 96 7.33 8.91 5.73
C SER A 96 8.34 7.78 5.86
N ASN A 97 8.82 7.49 7.08
CA ASN A 97 9.72 6.38 7.32
C ASN A 97 9.16 5.07 6.75
N TRP A 98 10.05 4.31 6.12
CA TRP A 98 9.74 3.04 5.47
C TRP A 98 10.49 1.91 6.18
N HIS A 99 9.76 0.85 6.50
CA HIS A 99 10.31 -0.37 7.07
C HIS A 99 9.93 -1.55 6.18
N ASP A 100 10.91 -2.32 5.74
CA ASP A 100 10.64 -3.52 4.96
C ASP A 100 9.91 -4.54 5.82
N ALA A 101 8.83 -5.10 5.28
CA ALA A 101 8.19 -6.26 5.89
C ALA A 101 9.12 -7.47 5.79
N GLU A 102 8.92 -8.44 6.67
CA GLU A 102 9.71 -9.66 6.74
C GLU A 102 9.76 -10.40 5.40
N GLU A 103 10.85 -11.10 5.12
CA GLU A 103 11.10 -11.74 3.81
C GLU A 103 9.97 -12.69 3.37
N TYR A 104 9.28 -13.32 4.31
CA TYR A 104 8.16 -14.21 3.99
C TYR A 104 6.95 -13.46 3.38
N HIS A 105 6.80 -12.17 3.63
CA HIS A 105 5.79 -11.32 2.98
C HIS A 105 6.20 -10.86 1.58
N GLN A 106 7.51 -10.78 1.30
CA GLN A 106 7.99 -10.34 -0.01
C GLN A 106 7.62 -11.35 -1.09
N LYS A 107 7.02 -10.88 -2.19
CA LYS A 107 6.59 -11.71 -3.32
C LYS A 107 5.71 -12.90 -2.90
N TYR A 108 4.89 -12.71 -1.87
CA TYR A 108 4.05 -13.76 -1.29
C TYR A 108 3.25 -14.54 -2.35
N MET A 109 2.55 -13.84 -3.25
CA MET A 109 1.72 -14.48 -4.28
C MET A 109 2.55 -15.33 -5.27
N GLU A 110 3.75 -14.88 -5.63
CA GLU A 110 4.66 -15.65 -6.48
C GLU A 110 5.18 -16.91 -5.77
N LYS A 111 5.60 -16.77 -4.50
CA LYS A 111 6.05 -17.90 -3.67
C LYS A 111 4.93 -18.92 -3.45
N ALA A 112 3.70 -18.45 -3.24
CA ALA A 112 2.50 -19.29 -3.13
C ALA A 112 2.28 -20.12 -4.39
N ALA A 113 2.25 -19.47 -5.56
CA ALA A 113 2.04 -20.14 -6.85
C ALA A 113 3.13 -21.18 -7.15
N GLN A 114 4.36 -20.93 -6.69
CA GLN A 114 5.50 -21.82 -6.88
C GLN A 114 5.64 -22.91 -5.80
N HIS A 115 4.73 -22.96 -4.81
CA HIS A 115 4.82 -23.85 -3.64
C HIS A 115 6.13 -23.68 -2.83
N ARG A 116 6.67 -22.46 -2.78
CA ARG A 116 7.94 -22.11 -2.12
C ARG A 116 7.74 -21.45 -0.75
N MET A 117 6.59 -21.68 -0.12
CA MET A 117 6.32 -21.14 1.21
C MET A 117 7.13 -21.88 2.28
N PRO A 118 7.64 -21.18 3.31
CA PRO A 118 8.28 -21.84 4.44
C PRO A 118 7.26 -22.68 5.22
N PRO A 119 7.68 -23.83 5.80
CA PRO A 119 6.78 -24.79 6.44
C PRO A 119 6.04 -24.28 7.69
N ASN A 120 6.50 -23.20 8.32
CA ASN A 120 5.90 -22.59 9.52
C ASN A 120 5.33 -21.19 9.25
N PHE A 121 4.76 -20.96 8.06
CA PHE A 121 4.18 -19.68 7.70
C PHE A 121 2.93 -19.38 8.56
N PRO A 122 2.89 -18.26 9.33
CA PRO A 122 1.69 -17.90 10.08
C PRO A 122 0.59 -17.50 9.08
N PRO A 123 -0.65 -18.02 9.20
CA PRO A 123 -1.73 -17.58 8.32
C PRO A 123 -1.91 -16.07 8.45
N GLY A 124 -1.82 -15.34 7.33
CA GLY A 124 -2.04 -13.90 7.32
C GLY A 124 -3.41 -13.59 7.91
N ARG A 125 -3.44 -12.89 9.05
CA ARG A 125 -4.70 -12.58 9.76
C ARG A 125 -5.55 -11.53 9.05
N GLY A 126 -5.06 -10.98 7.94
CA GLY A 126 -5.84 -10.18 7.00
C GLY A 126 -5.26 -10.31 5.60
N LEU A 127 -5.86 -11.17 4.79
CA LEU A 127 -5.78 -11.08 3.34
C LEU A 127 -7.04 -10.32 2.89
N THR A 128 -6.91 -9.02 2.74
CA THR A 128 -7.82 -8.26 1.88
C THR A 128 -6.97 -7.46 0.91
N ALA A 129 -7.01 -7.89 -0.35
CA ALA A 129 -6.66 -7.06 -1.51
C ALA A 129 -7.66 -5.92 -1.66
#